data_AF-A0A0K6GII7-F1
#
_entry.id   AF-A0A0K6GII7-F1
#
_cell.length_a   1.000
_cell.length_b   1.000
_cell.length_c   1.000
_cell.angle_alpha   90.00
_cell.angle_beta   90.00
_cell.angle_gamma   90.00
#
_symmetry.space_group_name_H-M   'P 1'
#
loop_
_entity.id
_entity.type
_entity.pdbx_description
1 polymer ?
#
loop_
_entity_poly.entity_id
_entity_poly.type
_entity_poly.pdbx_seq_one_letter_code
_entity_poly.pdbx_strand_id
1 'polypeptide(L)'
;MAASLIRLRQALCAEAGGTATSASGVGVKVLADSGSGTTSVIISGINWAVQQYQSTSRPSVGVMAIAGAASTAMDNAVAAAVNAGFHMIVTAGFSNIPISNVSPARVPEAVTVGALRRDKAYPSNSNHGAGLDIWSFYPIACPTGIGGCTTPTNSVSYVGAYMAVAIGSYGNKTPAALTTDLRSHAVPDVTGVPAGTT
;
A
#
# COMPACT_ATOMS: atom_id res chain seq x y z
N MET A 1 -12.49 18.12 4.03
CA MET A 1 -11.86 17.40 2.90
C MET A 1 -11.28 16.04 3.36
N ALA A 2 -12.13 15.12 3.83
CA ALA A 2 -11.81 13.70 4.09
C ALA A 2 -11.48 12.88 2.81
N ALA A 3 -11.11 13.57 1.72
CA ALA A 3 -11.19 13.09 0.35
C ALA A 3 -10.11 12.06 0.00
N SER A 4 -8.87 12.18 0.51
CA SER A 4 -7.77 11.28 0.10
C SER A 4 -8.06 9.80 0.40
N LEU A 5 -8.61 9.51 1.58
CA LEU A 5 -8.92 8.13 2.01
C LEU A 5 -10.22 7.60 1.43
N ILE A 6 -11.23 8.47 1.26
CA ILE A 6 -12.46 8.13 0.55
C ILE A 6 -12.15 7.75 -0.90
N ARG A 7 -11.22 8.45 -1.55
CA ARG A 7 -10.80 8.19 -2.93
C ARG A 7 -10.01 6.89 -3.06
N LEU A 8 -9.11 6.60 -2.12
CA LEU A 8 -8.37 5.33 -2.09
C LEU A 8 -9.30 4.12 -1.92
N ARG A 9 -10.30 4.23 -1.04
CA ARG A 9 -11.35 3.20 -0.82
C ARG A 9 -12.09 2.85 -2.11
N GLN A 10 -12.46 3.86 -2.89
CA GLN A 10 -13.25 3.69 -4.11
C GLN A 10 -12.42 3.14 -5.28
N ALA A 11 -11.12 3.45 -5.36
CA ALA A 11 -10.23 2.83 -6.35
C ALA A 11 -9.97 1.32 -6.06
N LEU A 12 -10.01 0.94 -4.77
CA LEU A 12 -9.83 -0.44 -4.32
C LEU A 12 -11.10 -1.29 -4.50
N CYS A 13 -12.26 -0.78 -4.09
CA CYS A 13 -13.48 -1.57 -3.88
C CYS A 13 -14.57 -1.32 -4.96
N ALA A 14 -15.58 -2.20 -4.97
CA ALA A 14 -16.71 -2.23 -5.91
C ALA A 14 -17.45 -0.90 -6.13
N GLU A 15 -17.45 -0.02 -5.13
CA GLU A 15 -18.29 1.18 -5.06
C GLU A 15 -18.13 2.11 -6.27
N ALA A 16 -17.11 1.89 -7.11
CA ALA A 16 -16.88 2.68 -8.29
C ALA A 16 -16.16 1.92 -9.45
N GLY A 17 -16.21 0.58 -9.47
CA GLY A 17 -15.50 -0.22 -10.50
C GLY A 17 -14.04 -0.55 -10.15
N GLY A 18 -13.69 -0.52 -8.86
CA GLY A 18 -12.40 -0.98 -8.36
C GLY A 18 -12.20 -2.49 -8.53
N THR A 19 -10.94 -2.93 -8.48
CA THR A 19 -10.55 -4.32 -8.81
C THR A 19 -11.12 -5.36 -7.83
N ALA A 20 -11.34 -4.99 -6.55
CA ALA A 20 -11.87 -5.90 -5.53
C ALA A 20 -13.37 -5.67 -5.28
N THR A 21 -14.22 -6.08 -6.22
CA THR A 21 -15.67 -5.78 -6.21
C THR A 21 -16.47 -6.44 -5.08
N SER A 22 -15.90 -7.42 -4.38
CA SER A 22 -16.56 -8.06 -3.23
C SER A 22 -15.96 -7.65 -1.89
N ALA A 23 -14.95 -6.76 -1.88
CA ALA A 23 -14.33 -6.28 -0.66
C ALA A 23 -15.13 -5.13 -0.02
N SER A 24 -15.16 -5.11 1.31
CA SER A 24 -15.70 -3.98 2.09
C SER A 24 -14.58 -2.99 2.40
N GLY A 25 -14.68 -1.76 1.92
CA GLY A 25 -13.69 -0.73 2.21
C GLY A 25 -13.97 0.06 3.49
N VAL A 26 -12.91 0.38 4.25
CA VAL A 26 -12.98 1.24 5.46
C VAL A 26 -11.95 2.36 5.33
N GLY A 27 -12.39 3.62 5.50
CA GLY A 27 -11.50 4.78 5.43
C GLY A 27 -11.06 5.24 6.83
N VAL A 28 -9.75 5.32 7.08
CA VAL A 28 -9.18 5.75 8.37
C VAL A 28 -8.45 7.09 8.20
N LYS A 29 -9.05 8.19 8.67
CA LYS A 29 -8.49 9.56 8.51
C LYS A 29 -7.35 9.84 9.47
N VAL A 30 -6.13 9.73 8.95
CA VAL A 30 -4.89 10.03 9.67
C VAL A 30 -4.13 11.26 9.15
N LEU A 31 -4.55 11.81 8.01
CA LEU A 31 -3.98 13.04 7.44
C LEU A 31 -5.03 14.16 7.46
N ALA A 32 -4.57 15.38 7.74
CA ALA A 32 -5.32 16.59 7.52
C ALA A 32 -5.62 16.78 6.03
N ASP A 33 -6.50 17.73 5.74
CA ASP A 33 -6.94 18.02 4.37
C ASP A 33 -5.81 18.56 3.48
N SER A 34 -4.77 19.12 4.09
CA SER A 34 -3.52 19.53 3.42
C SER A 34 -2.63 18.36 2.96
N GLY A 35 -2.97 17.12 3.33
CA GLY A 35 -2.18 15.93 3.01
C GLY A 35 -1.10 15.59 4.04
N SER A 36 -1.01 16.32 5.14
CA SER A 36 -0.02 16.09 6.21
C SER A 36 -0.67 15.56 7.49
N GLY A 37 0.06 14.77 8.26
CA GLY A 37 -0.36 14.27 9.57
C GLY A 37 0.85 13.92 10.43
N THR A 38 0.66 13.90 11.75
CA THR A 38 1.75 13.51 12.66
C THR A 38 1.90 12.00 12.67
N THR A 39 3.13 11.52 12.88
CA THR A 39 3.42 10.10 13.07
C THR A 39 2.53 9.47 14.14
N SER A 40 2.28 10.19 15.25
CA SER A 40 1.40 9.70 16.33
C SER A 40 -0.04 9.45 15.88
N VAL A 41 -0.62 10.34 15.07
CA VAL A 41 -1.99 10.17 14.54
C VAL A 41 -2.06 9.00 13.57
N ILE A 42 -1.02 8.84 12.73
CA ILE A 42 -0.94 7.71 11.79
C ILE A 42 -0.85 6.39 12.56
N ILE A 43 0.01 6.30 13.58
CA ILE A 43 0.14 5.11 14.44
C ILE A 43 -1.21 4.80 15.13
N SER A 44 -1.91 5.80 15.66
CA SER A 44 -3.24 5.60 16.25
C SER A 44 -4.24 5.02 15.24
N GLY A 45 -4.18 5.45 13.98
CA GLY A 45 -5.00 4.89 12.90
C GLY A 45 -4.67 3.44 12.57
N ILE A 46 -3.38 3.08 12.54
CA ILE A 46 -2.93 1.68 12.36
C ILE A 46 -3.47 0.82 13.51
N ASN A 47 -3.25 1.25 14.75
CA ASN A 47 -3.68 0.52 15.94
C ASN A 47 -5.19 0.32 15.97
N TRP A 48 -5.97 1.35 15.60
CA TRP A 48 -7.41 1.24 15.48
C TRP A 48 -7.81 0.21 14.43
N ALA A 49 -7.19 0.22 13.24
CA ALA A 49 -7.50 -0.74 12.18
C ALA A 49 -7.20 -2.19 12.60
N VAL A 50 -6.08 -2.42 13.29
CA VAL A 50 -5.71 -3.73 13.85
C VAL A 50 -6.74 -4.18 14.90
N GLN A 51 -7.19 -3.28 15.78
CA GLN A 51 -8.22 -3.60 16.77
C GLN A 51 -9.56 -3.98 16.12
N GLN A 52 -9.96 -3.29 15.05
CA GLN A 52 -11.18 -3.66 14.30
C GLN A 52 -11.04 -4.99 13.56
N TYR A 53 -9.87 -5.26 13.00
CA TYR A 53 -9.56 -6.55 12.39
C TYR A 53 -9.68 -7.68 13.42
N GLN A 54 -9.09 -7.52 14.60
CA GLN A 54 -9.13 -8.52 15.67
C GLN A 54 -10.55 -8.73 16.21
N SER A 55 -11.31 -7.65 16.42
CA SER A 55 -12.67 -7.74 16.96
C SER A 55 -13.65 -8.42 16.02
N THR A 56 -13.47 -8.26 14.71
CA THR A 56 -14.34 -8.85 13.69
C THR A 56 -13.85 -10.20 13.18
N SER A 57 -12.56 -10.51 13.39
CA SER A 57 -11.87 -11.67 12.80
C SER A 57 -12.03 -11.77 11.27
N ARG A 58 -12.36 -10.65 10.59
CA ARG A 58 -12.50 -10.59 9.14
C ARG A 58 -11.13 -10.35 8.52
N PRO A 59 -10.66 -11.23 7.61
CA PRO A 59 -9.42 -10.99 6.86
C PRO A 59 -9.38 -9.56 6.29
N SER A 60 -8.27 -8.85 6.52
CA SER A 60 -8.17 -7.42 6.23
C SER A 60 -6.82 -7.07 5.63
N VAL A 61 -6.82 -6.11 4.70
CA VAL A 61 -5.63 -5.55 4.08
C VAL A 61 -5.60 -4.04 4.35
N GLY A 62 -4.57 -3.59 5.05
CA GLY A 62 -4.25 -2.18 5.24
C GLY A 62 -3.45 -1.65 4.07
N VAL A 63 -3.95 -0.58 3.43
CA VAL A 63 -3.27 0.09 2.31
C VAL A 63 -2.85 1.48 2.75
N MET A 64 -1.54 1.74 2.76
CA MET A 64 -0.96 3.00 3.20
C MET A 64 -0.16 3.67 2.08
N ALA A 65 -0.80 4.60 1.39
CA ALA A 65 -0.17 5.49 0.43
C ALA A 65 0.49 6.72 1.12
N ILE A 66 1.15 6.49 2.26
CA ILE A 66 1.80 7.51 3.08
C ILE A 66 3.25 7.09 3.26
N ALA A 67 4.17 8.02 2.96
CA ALA A 67 5.59 7.85 3.20
C ALA A 67 6.16 9.16 3.72
N GLY A 68 7.23 9.03 4.51
CA GLY A 68 7.98 10.17 5.03
C GLY A 68 9.38 9.74 5.45
N ALA A 69 10.08 10.64 6.15
CA ALA A 69 11.38 10.31 6.71
C ALA A 69 11.29 9.08 7.63
N ALA A 70 12.39 8.31 7.65
CA ALA A 70 12.71 7.29 8.63
C ALA A 70 12.12 7.55 10.03
N SER A 71 11.28 6.64 10.51
CA SER A 71 10.67 6.71 11.83
C SER A 71 10.51 5.31 12.44
N THR A 72 11.35 4.98 13.42
CA THR A 72 11.30 3.69 14.14
C THR A 72 9.94 3.43 14.78
N ALA A 73 9.27 4.49 15.27
CA ALA A 73 7.93 4.36 15.85
C ALA A 73 6.88 3.95 14.80
N MET A 74 6.96 4.51 13.59
CA MET A 74 6.09 4.11 12.47
C MET A 74 6.38 2.67 12.06
N ASP A 75 7.65 2.31 11.93
CA ASP A 75 8.07 0.97 11.52
C ASP A 75 7.58 -0.09 12.49
N ASN A 76 7.77 0.14 13.80
CA ASN A 76 7.32 -0.76 14.85
C ASN A 76 5.80 -0.96 14.81
N ALA A 77 5.03 0.11 14.53
CA ALA A 77 3.57 0.00 14.44
C ALA A 77 3.13 -0.83 13.23
N VAL A 78 3.77 -0.65 12.07
CA VAL A 78 3.49 -1.44 10.86
C VAL A 78 3.94 -2.89 11.04
N ALA A 79 5.14 -3.14 11.56
CA ALA A 79 5.63 -4.48 11.84
C ALA A 79 4.74 -5.21 12.85
N ALA A 80 4.30 -4.52 13.91
CA ALA A 80 3.36 -5.08 14.88
C ALA A 80 1.99 -5.44 14.25
N ALA A 81 1.49 -4.61 13.32
CA ALA A 81 0.28 -4.92 12.58
C ALA A 81 0.43 -6.20 11.75
N VAL A 82 1.53 -6.34 11.01
CA VAL A 82 1.80 -7.55 10.22
C VAL A 82 1.96 -8.78 11.10
N ASN A 83 2.69 -8.66 12.21
CA ASN A 83 2.89 -9.75 13.17
C ASN A 83 1.57 -10.18 13.84
N ALA A 84 0.57 -9.32 13.91
CA ALA A 84 -0.79 -9.65 14.35
C ALA A 84 -1.63 -10.36 13.27
N GLY A 85 -1.07 -10.58 12.07
CA GLY A 85 -1.75 -11.18 10.92
C GLY A 85 -2.49 -10.19 10.02
N PHE A 86 -2.37 -8.88 10.27
CA PHE A 86 -2.99 -7.84 9.46
C PHE A 86 -2.08 -7.50 8.27
N HIS A 87 -2.54 -7.76 7.04
CA HIS A 87 -1.72 -7.52 5.84
C HIS A 87 -1.48 -6.02 5.66
N MET A 88 -0.22 -5.58 5.55
CA MET A 88 0.13 -4.18 5.32
C MET A 88 0.80 -3.99 3.97
N ILE A 89 0.21 -3.14 3.13
CA ILE A 89 0.74 -2.71 1.84
C ILE A 89 1.12 -1.24 1.95
N VAL A 90 2.38 -0.92 1.71
CA VAL A 90 2.93 0.42 1.93
C VAL A 90 3.61 0.95 0.67
N THR A 91 3.58 2.27 0.50
CA THR A 91 4.27 2.90 -0.64
C THR A 91 5.77 2.99 -0.40
N ALA A 92 6.56 2.73 -1.44
CA ALA A 92 7.99 3.01 -1.43
C ALA A 92 8.30 4.52 -1.27
N GLY A 93 7.36 5.38 -1.67
CA GLY A 93 7.55 6.82 -1.77
C GLY A 93 8.05 7.25 -3.16
N PHE A 94 8.09 8.56 -3.40
CA PHE A 94 8.32 9.14 -4.73
C PHE A 94 9.29 10.33 -4.68
N SER A 95 10.51 10.10 -4.19
CA SER A 95 11.55 11.13 -4.03
C SER A 95 12.92 10.73 -4.58
N ASN A 96 13.02 9.65 -5.36
CA ASN A 96 14.27 9.09 -5.89
C ASN A 96 15.33 8.77 -4.81
N ILE A 97 14.91 8.18 -3.69
CA ILE A 97 15.81 7.81 -2.60
C ILE A 97 15.68 6.32 -2.25
N PRO A 98 16.72 5.73 -1.63
CA PRO A 98 16.64 4.37 -1.11
C PRO A 98 15.50 4.21 -0.10
N ILE A 99 14.72 3.13 -0.22
CA ILE A 99 13.60 2.84 0.70
C ILE A 99 14.06 2.67 2.15
N SER A 100 15.34 2.33 2.40
CA SER A 100 15.94 2.25 3.73
C SER A 100 15.84 3.56 4.53
N ASN A 101 15.68 4.70 3.84
CA ASN A 101 15.55 6.02 4.43
C ASN A 101 14.10 6.47 4.62
N VAL A 102 13.13 5.62 4.30
CA VAL A 102 11.71 5.96 4.19
C VAL A 102 10.89 5.03 5.07
N SER A 103 9.99 5.61 5.86
CA SER A 103 9.03 4.85 6.65
C SER A 103 7.61 5.05 6.11
N PRO A 104 6.79 3.98 6.09
CA PRO A 104 7.11 2.60 6.53
C PRO A 104 7.76 1.72 5.44
N ALA A 105 8.26 2.28 4.33
CA ALA A 105 8.82 1.51 3.20
C ALA A 105 9.99 0.58 3.56
N ARG A 106 10.72 0.86 4.65
CA ARG A 106 11.81 0.00 5.12
C ARG A 106 11.39 -1.16 6.03
N VAL A 107 10.10 -1.35 6.27
CA VAL A 107 9.59 -2.45 7.11
C VAL A 107 9.55 -3.73 6.28
N PRO A 108 10.42 -4.73 6.55
CA PRO A 108 10.53 -5.92 5.72
C PRO A 108 9.31 -6.84 5.80
N GLU A 109 8.51 -6.75 6.87
CA GLU A 109 7.28 -7.52 7.02
C GLU A 109 6.11 -6.99 6.16
N ALA A 110 6.15 -5.71 5.78
CA ALA A 110 5.12 -5.10 4.93
C ALA A 110 5.44 -5.30 3.44
N VAL A 111 4.41 -5.32 2.59
CA VAL A 111 4.61 -5.31 1.14
C VAL A 111 4.92 -3.89 0.70
N THR A 112 6.15 -3.65 0.28
CA THR A 112 6.60 -2.34 -0.20
C THR A 112 6.45 -2.23 -1.71
N VAL A 113 5.65 -1.24 -2.14
CA VAL A 113 5.24 -1.09 -3.54
C VAL A 113 5.86 0.15 -4.17
N GLY A 114 6.65 -0.06 -5.21
CA GLY A 114 7.20 0.99 -6.08
C GLY A 114 6.20 1.46 -7.14
N ALA A 115 6.35 2.71 -7.57
CA ALA A 115 5.49 3.29 -8.60
C ALA A 115 6.09 3.08 -9.99
N LEU A 116 5.30 2.55 -10.93
CA LEU A 116 5.71 2.27 -12.30
C LEU A 116 4.82 2.98 -13.32
N ARG A 117 5.38 3.50 -14.41
CA ARG A 117 4.58 4.09 -15.49
C ARG A 117 3.90 3.00 -16.32
N ARG A 118 2.78 3.34 -16.97
CA ARG A 118 2.02 2.40 -17.82
C ARG A 118 2.79 1.84 -19.02
N ASP A 119 3.85 2.52 -19.44
CA ASP A 119 4.80 2.07 -20.47
C ASP A 119 5.89 1.13 -19.90
N LYS A 120 5.76 0.68 -18.65
CA LYS A 120 6.70 -0.21 -17.93
C LYS A 120 8.08 0.41 -17.67
N ALA A 121 8.21 1.72 -17.88
CA ALA A 121 9.43 2.45 -17.57
C ALA A 121 9.44 2.84 -16.09
N TYR A 122 10.56 2.57 -15.41
CA TYR A 122 10.85 3.14 -14.10
C TYR A 122 10.80 4.68 -14.16
N PRO A 123 9.95 5.34 -13.35
CA PRO A 123 10.00 6.78 -13.24
C PRO A 123 11.18 7.20 -12.36
N SER A 124 11.94 8.19 -12.81
CA SER A 124 13.15 8.68 -12.12
C SER A 124 12.92 9.17 -10.69
N ASN A 125 11.67 9.41 -10.29
CA ASN A 125 11.32 9.86 -8.94
C ASN A 125 10.80 8.74 -8.03
N SER A 126 10.56 7.51 -8.51
CA SER A 126 10.19 6.44 -7.57
C SER A 126 11.35 6.12 -6.64
N ASN A 127 11.03 5.81 -5.38
CA ASN A 127 12.03 5.24 -4.49
C ASN A 127 12.35 3.80 -4.91
N HIS A 128 13.52 3.32 -4.49
CA HIS A 128 14.13 2.08 -4.98
C HIS A 128 15.03 1.44 -3.91
N GLY A 129 15.64 0.29 -4.22
CA GLY A 129 16.61 -0.40 -3.37
C GLY A 129 16.09 -1.70 -2.76
N ALA A 130 16.98 -2.36 -2.02
CA ALA A 130 16.74 -3.66 -1.42
C ALA A 130 15.56 -3.61 -0.43
N GLY A 131 14.65 -4.58 -0.54
CA GLY A 131 13.44 -4.67 0.27
C GLY A 131 12.17 -4.15 -0.41
N LEU A 132 12.27 -3.57 -1.62
CA LEU A 132 11.08 -3.28 -2.43
C LEU A 132 10.51 -4.61 -2.96
N ASP A 133 9.24 -4.89 -2.73
CA ASP A 133 8.66 -6.20 -3.09
C ASP A 133 8.13 -6.27 -4.51
N ILE A 134 7.47 -5.21 -4.96
CA ILE A 134 6.78 -5.21 -6.25
C ILE A 134 6.60 -3.81 -6.82
N TRP A 135 6.52 -3.73 -8.14
CA TRP A 135 6.15 -2.52 -8.87
C TRP A 135 4.67 -2.54 -9.22
N SER A 136 4.01 -1.40 -9.10
CA SER A 136 2.61 -1.24 -9.50
C SER A 136 2.42 0.03 -10.31
N PHE A 137 1.50 -0.05 -11.26
CA PHE A 137 1.28 1.03 -12.20
C PHE A 137 0.60 2.25 -11.57
N TYR A 138 1.03 3.43 -12.01
CA TYR A 138 0.29 4.68 -11.94
C TYR A 138 0.26 5.34 -13.34
N PRO A 139 -0.77 6.16 -13.66
CA PRO A 139 -1.97 6.42 -12.88
C PRO A 139 -2.84 5.16 -12.74
N ILE A 140 -3.54 5.01 -11.62
CA ILE A 140 -4.54 3.94 -11.43
C ILE A 140 -5.87 4.32 -12.08
N ALA A 141 -6.69 3.34 -12.41
CA ALA A 141 -8.02 3.56 -12.95
C ALA A 141 -8.86 4.35 -11.94
N CYS A 142 -9.49 5.42 -12.42
CA CYS A 142 -10.20 6.36 -11.59
C CYS A 142 -11.66 6.42 -12.04
N PRO A 143 -12.59 6.12 -11.15
CA PRO A 143 -14.00 6.32 -11.42
C PRO A 143 -14.34 7.80 -11.53
N THR A 144 -15.38 8.13 -12.29
CA THR A 144 -15.77 9.51 -12.56
C THR A 144 -16.03 10.28 -11.26
N GLY A 145 -15.43 11.47 -11.12
CA GLY A 145 -15.59 12.33 -9.95
C GLY A 145 -14.65 12.03 -8.78
N ILE A 146 -13.79 11.01 -8.90
CA ILE A 146 -12.76 10.66 -7.93
C ILE A 146 -11.43 11.25 -8.40
N GLY A 147 -10.68 11.89 -7.50
CA GLY A 147 -9.34 12.41 -7.79
C GLY A 147 -8.23 11.64 -7.09
N GLY A 148 -6.97 11.97 -7.37
CA GLY A 148 -5.81 11.37 -6.69
C GLY A 148 -5.32 10.05 -7.30
N CYS A 149 -6.04 9.44 -8.24
CA CYS A 149 -5.57 8.22 -8.92
C CYS A 149 -4.32 8.42 -9.79
N THR A 150 -3.97 9.68 -10.08
CA THR A 150 -2.75 10.03 -10.81
C THR A 150 -1.53 10.15 -9.91
N THR A 151 -1.70 10.19 -8.59
CA THR A 151 -0.61 10.30 -7.63
C THR A 151 0.20 9.00 -7.61
N PRO A 152 1.52 9.02 -7.84
CA PRO A 152 2.34 7.80 -7.93
C PRO A 152 2.29 6.90 -6.69
N THR A 153 2.21 7.49 -5.50
CA THR A 153 2.10 6.75 -4.23
C THR A 153 0.82 5.94 -4.11
N ASN A 154 -0.22 6.25 -4.89
CA ASN A 154 -1.47 5.48 -4.93
C ASN A 154 -1.39 4.22 -5.80
N SER A 155 -0.25 3.94 -6.45
CA SER A 155 0.02 2.66 -7.11
C SER A 155 -0.17 1.46 -6.15
N VAL A 156 0.04 1.67 -4.85
CA VAL A 156 -0.18 0.67 -3.79
C VAL A 156 -1.60 0.14 -3.72
N SER A 157 -2.57 0.91 -4.21
CA SER A 157 -3.98 0.50 -4.22
C SER A 157 -4.20 -0.74 -5.08
N TYR A 158 -3.58 -0.86 -6.25
CA TYR A 158 -3.77 -2.07 -7.06
C TYR A 158 -3.30 -3.31 -6.32
N VAL A 159 -2.15 -3.23 -5.65
CA VAL A 159 -1.61 -4.34 -4.86
C VAL A 159 -2.55 -4.68 -3.70
N GLY A 160 -3.07 -3.67 -2.99
CA GLY A 160 -4.08 -3.87 -1.96
C GLY A 160 -5.34 -4.57 -2.46
N ALA A 161 -5.83 -4.21 -3.66
CA ALA A 161 -6.99 -4.85 -4.26
C ALA A 161 -6.68 -6.29 -4.69
N TYR A 162 -5.52 -6.57 -5.29
CA TYR A 162 -5.13 -7.93 -5.66
C TYR A 162 -5.01 -8.83 -4.42
N MET A 163 -4.45 -8.32 -3.33
CA MET A 163 -4.37 -9.04 -2.05
C MET A 163 -5.77 -9.35 -1.50
N ALA A 164 -6.70 -8.39 -1.55
CA ALA A 164 -8.08 -8.61 -1.13
C ALA A 164 -8.81 -9.65 -2.01
N VAL A 165 -8.62 -9.62 -3.33
CA VAL A 165 -9.15 -10.63 -4.27
C VAL A 165 -8.57 -12.00 -3.98
N ALA A 166 -7.26 -12.09 -3.74
CA ALA A 166 -6.58 -13.34 -3.43
C ALA A 166 -7.12 -13.95 -2.12
N ILE A 167 -7.30 -13.14 -1.07
CA ILE A 167 -7.91 -13.58 0.19
C ILE A 167 -9.33 -14.10 -0.04
N GLY A 168 -10.15 -13.40 -0.83
CA GLY A 168 -11.53 -13.80 -1.12
C GLY A 168 -11.63 -15.09 -1.95
N SER A 169 -10.67 -15.32 -2.86
CA SER A 169 -10.73 -16.43 -3.82
C SER A 169 -9.99 -17.69 -3.32
N TYR A 170 -8.92 -17.51 -2.56
CA TYR A 170 -7.99 -18.57 -2.17
C TYR A 170 -7.82 -18.71 -0.65
N GLY A 171 -8.56 -17.92 0.13
CA GLY A 171 -8.50 -17.93 1.59
C GLY A 171 -7.41 -17.03 2.18
N ASN A 172 -7.56 -16.71 3.46
CA ASN A 172 -6.62 -15.83 4.17
C ASN A 172 -5.37 -16.62 4.60
N LYS A 173 -4.28 -16.47 3.85
CA LYS A 173 -2.95 -16.95 4.24
C LYS A 173 -2.28 -15.98 5.21
N THR A 174 -1.20 -16.40 5.85
CA THR A 174 -0.37 -15.49 6.66
C THR A 174 0.20 -14.38 5.77
N PRO A 175 0.53 -13.20 6.33
CA PRO A 175 1.13 -12.12 5.53
C PRO A 175 2.36 -12.55 4.73
N ALA A 176 3.31 -13.25 5.34
CA ALA A 176 4.51 -13.72 4.65
C ALA A 176 4.19 -14.68 3.48
N ALA A 177 3.23 -15.59 3.66
CA ALA A 177 2.84 -16.52 2.61
C ALA A 177 2.12 -15.81 1.46
N LEU A 178 1.23 -14.87 1.76
CA LEU A 178 0.51 -14.11 0.74
C LEU A 178 1.44 -13.13 -0.02
N THR A 179 2.42 -12.54 0.66
CA THR A 179 3.48 -11.74 0.01
C THR A 179 4.33 -12.59 -0.93
N THR A 180 4.65 -13.83 -0.54
CA THR A 180 5.39 -14.77 -1.38
C THR A 180 4.59 -15.11 -2.64
N ASP A 181 3.30 -15.42 -2.49
CA ASP A 181 2.40 -15.68 -3.62
C ASP A 181 2.27 -14.46 -4.53
N LEU A 182 2.12 -13.26 -3.97
CA LEU A 182 2.04 -12.02 -4.73
C LEU A 182 3.27 -11.85 -5.62
N ARG A 183 4.46 -12.04 -5.04
CA ARG A 183 5.73 -11.94 -5.79
C ARG A 183 5.90 -13.04 -6.83
N SER A 184 5.46 -14.26 -6.57
CA SER A 184 5.58 -15.36 -7.54
C SER A 184 4.69 -15.17 -8.77
N HIS A 185 3.65 -14.34 -8.67
CA HIS A 185 2.78 -13.97 -9.79
C HIS A 185 3.15 -12.63 -10.44
N ALA A 186 4.19 -11.95 -9.95
CA ALA A 186 4.68 -10.73 -10.56
C ALA A 186 5.40 -11.03 -11.90
N VAL A 187 5.26 -10.13 -12.87
CA VAL A 187 5.91 -10.25 -14.18
C VAL A 187 7.23 -9.47 -14.14
N PRO A 188 8.37 -10.08 -14.50
CA PRO A 188 9.67 -9.42 -14.51
C PRO A 188 9.87 -8.61 -15.80
N ASP A 189 9.05 -7.57 -16.02
CA ASP A 189 9.04 -6.77 -17.26
C ASP A 189 9.35 -5.28 -17.07
N VAL A 190 9.85 -4.90 -15.89
CA VAL A 190 10.21 -3.52 -15.57
C VAL A 190 11.55 -3.16 -16.19
N THR A 191 11.65 -1.94 -16.73
CA THR A 191 12.87 -1.43 -17.38
C THR A 191 13.43 -0.20 -16.67
N GLY A 192 14.76 -0.08 -16.64
CA GLY A 192 15.45 1.11 -16.13
C GLY A 192 15.50 1.24 -14.60
N VAL A 193 15.25 0.16 -13.86
CA VAL A 193 15.30 0.16 -12.39
C VAL A 193 16.76 0.23 -11.90
N PRO A 194 17.07 1.02 -10.85
CA PRO A 194 18.38 1.00 -10.21
C PRO A 194 18.78 -0.40 -9.72
N ALA A 195 20.07 -0.74 -9.89
CA ALA A 195 20.63 -2.01 -9.47
C ALA A 195 20.36 -2.30 -7.98
N GLY A 196 20.13 -3.58 -7.64
CA GLY A 196 19.81 -4.00 -6.27
C GLY A 196 18.36 -3.74 -5.87
N THR A 197 17.48 -3.50 -6.83
CA THR A 197 16.02 -3.39 -6.65
C THR A 197 15.34 -4.49 -7.45
N THR A 198 14.21 -4.99 -6.93
CA THR A 198 13.35 -6.02 -7.54
C THR A 198 12.95 -5.68 -8.97
#